data_AF-A0A9W6GAN1-F1
#
_entry.id   AF-A0A9W6GAN1-F1
#
_cell.length_a   1.000
_cell.length_b   1.000
_cell.length_c   1.000
_cell.angle_alpha   90.00
_cell.angle_beta   90.00
_cell.angle_gamma   90.00
#
_symmetry.space_group_name_H-M   'P 1'
#
loop_
_entity.id
_entity.type
_entity.pdbx_description
1 polymer ?
#
loop_
_entity_poly.entity_id
_entity_poly.type
_entity_poly.pdbx_seq_one_letter_code
_entity_poly.pdbx_strand_id
1 'polypeptide(L)'
;MTPQGPRTYQWHLTADGTAIKAYPKALDHSNPQQETPNGLKYLRYATTRRLALTDLYAVEDALDASAARYERVARAVALTGVVGLAAMICGWIVLPAIGVDGDWTQALRVTSIPVLAAGVAGVMFTPPSMRRSINRIRTEGGLDVSEPRVLREDEALALLHAPGTVSGPAIESGTR
;
A
#
# COMPACT_ATOMS: atom_id res chain seq x y z
N MET A 1 -4.05 -10.93 23.32
CA MET A 1 -3.87 -11.36 21.91
C MET A 1 -4.99 -10.74 21.11
N THR A 2 -4.69 -9.73 20.32
CA THR A 2 -5.68 -9.08 19.45
C THR A 2 -6.14 -10.09 18.39
N PRO A 3 -7.44 -10.27 18.16
CA PRO A 3 -7.93 -11.21 17.14
C PRO A 3 -7.39 -10.77 15.78
N GLN A 4 -6.55 -11.61 15.18
CA GLN A 4 -6.09 -11.43 13.82
C GLN A 4 -7.29 -11.71 12.92
N GLY A 5 -7.73 -10.71 12.15
CA GLY A 5 -8.76 -10.92 11.13
C GLY A 5 -8.33 -12.00 10.13
N PRO A 6 -9.27 -12.53 9.32
CA PRO A 6 -8.96 -13.59 8.36
C PRO A 6 -7.81 -13.13 7.44
N ARG A 7 -6.70 -13.86 7.51
CA ARG A 7 -5.49 -13.50 6.76
C ARG A 7 -5.66 -13.87 5.30
N THR A 8 -5.47 -12.89 4.43
CA THR A 8 -5.58 -13.03 2.96
C THR A 8 -4.32 -13.60 2.31
N TYR A 9 -3.31 -13.95 3.11
CA TYR A 9 -2.02 -14.47 2.66
C TYR A 9 -1.42 -15.40 3.71
N GLN A 10 -0.52 -16.29 3.27
CA GLN A 10 0.27 -17.19 4.10
C GLN A 10 1.75 -16.99 3.81
N TRP A 11 2.55 -16.96 4.88
CA TRP A 11 4.01 -16.91 4.77
C TRP A 11 4.59 -18.30 4.95
N HIS A 12 5.66 -18.58 4.23
CA HIS A 12 6.45 -19.79 4.35
C HIS A 12 7.93 -19.41 4.43
N LEU A 13 8.67 -20.04 5.33
CA LEU A 13 10.13 -19.92 5.43
C LEU A 13 10.74 -21.21 4.93
N THR A 14 11.47 -21.14 3.82
CA THR A 14 12.12 -22.29 3.21
C THR A 14 13.43 -22.63 3.92
N ALA A 15 13.89 -23.87 3.78
CA ALA A 15 15.12 -24.34 4.40
C ALA A 15 16.38 -23.57 3.95
N ASP A 16 16.36 -23.02 2.73
CA ASP A 16 17.42 -22.15 2.21
C ASP A 16 17.37 -20.71 2.75
N GLY A 17 16.48 -20.43 3.70
CA GLY A 17 16.37 -19.16 4.40
C GLY A 17 15.53 -18.11 3.70
N THR A 18 14.95 -18.39 2.53
CA THR A 18 14.07 -17.43 1.84
C THR A 18 12.64 -17.43 2.37
N ALA A 19 11.92 -16.34 2.14
CA ALA A 19 10.52 -16.21 2.53
C ALA A 19 9.62 -16.26 1.29
N ILE A 20 8.58 -17.09 1.32
CA ILE A 20 7.58 -17.18 0.27
C ILE A 20 6.24 -16.67 0.80
N LYS A 21 5.67 -15.67 0.14
CA LYS A 21 4.31 -15.18 0.39
C LYS A 21 3.36 -15.84 -0.61
N ALA A 22 2.42 -16.63 -0.12
CA ALA A 22 1.32 -17.17 -0.90
C ALA A 22 0.07 -16.31 -0.68
N TYR A 23 -0.67 -15.98 -1.73
CA TYR A 23 -1.97 -15.31 -1.63
C TYR A 23 -2.88 -15.65 -2.81
N PRO A 24 -4.22 -15.56 -2.68
CA PRO A 24 -5.15 -15.79 -3.77
C PRO A 24 -4.86 -14.89 -4.98
N LYS A 25 -4.78 -15.46 -6.18
CA LYS A 25 -4.60 -14.69 -7.44
C LYS A 25 -5.72 -13.66 -7.66
N ALA A 26 -6.93 -13.93 -7.16
CA ALA A 26 -8.04 -13.00 -7.16
C ALA A 26 -7.77 -11.69 -6.38
N LEU A 27 -6.81 -11.70 -5.46
CA LEU A 27 -6.36 -10.51 -4.73
C LEU A 27 -5.15 -9.83 -5.40
N ASP A 28 -4.75 -10.24 -6.60
CA ASP A 28 -3.74 -9.53 -7.36
C ASP A 28 -4.36 -8.28 -7.99
N HIS A 29 -4.06 -7.10 -7.43
CA HIS A 29 -4.63 -5.82 -7.87
C HIS A 29 -3.98 -5.29 -9.16
N SER A 30 -3.33 -6.17 -9.94
CA SER A 30 -2.57 -5.83 -11.13
C SER A 30 -3.48 -5.45 -12.31
N ASN A 31 -4.71 -5.96 -12.38
CA ASN A 31 -5.72 -5.52 -13.34
C ASN A 31 -7.17 -5.77 -12.85
N PRO A 32 -7.92 -4.73 -12.42
CA PRO A 32 -9.29 -4.89 -11.91
C PRO A 32 -10.34 -5.17 -12.99
N GLN A 33 -9.98 -5.14 -14.28
CA GLN A 33 -10.90 -5.43 -15.40
C GLN A 33 -10.79 -6.87 -15.92
N GLN A 34 -9.83 -7.66 -15.42
CA GLN A 34 -9.70 -9.08 -15.79
C GLN A 34 -10.52 -9.96 -14.85
N GLU A 35 -11.09 -11.02 -15.41
CA GLU A 35 -11.80 -12.05 -14.65
C GLU A 35 -10.87 -12.60 -13.56
N THR A 36 -11.37 -12.70 -12.32
CA THR A 36 -10.54 -13.06 -11.15
C THR A 36 -9.85 -14.40 -11.38
N PRO A 37 -8.51 -14.42 -11.49
CA PRO A 37 -7.81 -15.66 -11.78
C PRO A 37 -7.90 -16.62 -10.58
N ASN A 38 -8.21 -17.89 -10.87
CA ASN A 38 -8.24 -18.96 -9.86
C ASN A 38 -6.82 -19.42 -9.47
N GLY A 39 -6.63 -19.80 -8.20
CA GLY A 39 -5.38 -20.35 -7.66
C GLY A 39 -4.57 -19.38 -6.80
N LEU A 40 -3.35 -19.78 -6.43
CA LEU A 40 -2.46 -19.00 -5.55
C LEU A 40 -1.29 -18.38 -6.33
N LYS A 41 -0.93 -17.15 -5.96
CA LYS A 41 0.28 -16.45 -6.41
C LYS A 41 1.33 -16.58 -5.32
N TYR A 42 2.54 -16.95 -5.72
CA TYR A 42 3.67 -17.13 -4.84
C TYR A 42 4.75 -16.10 -5.15
N LEU A 43 5.13 -15.33 -4.14
CA LEU A 43 6.20 -14.35 -4.22
C LEU A 43 7.34 -14.79 -3.32
N ARG A 44 8.53 -14.95 -3.90
CA ARG A 44 9.75 -15.26 -3.17
C ARG A 44 10.52 -13.99 -2.86
N TYR A 45 10.86 -13.83 -1.59
CA TYR A 45 11.67 -12.76 -1.05
C TYR A 45 12.99 -13.33 -0.55
N ALA A 46 14.10 -12.68 -0.93
CA ALA A 46 15.36 -12.89 -0.25
C ALA A 46 15.28 -12.30 1.16
N THR A 47 16.03 -12.88 2.09
CA THR A 47 16.12 -12.43 3.47
C THR A 47 17.55 -11.97 3.73
N THR A 48 17.71 -10.93 4.56
CA THR A 48 19.03 -10.40 4.93
C THR A 48 19.57 -11.00 6.23
N ARG A 49 18.71 -11.71 6.96
CA ARG A 49 19.03 -12.41 8.21
C ARG A 49 18.12 -13.63 8.38
N ARG A 50 18.43 -14.49 9.36
CA ARG A 50 17.52 -15.56 9.76
C ARG A 50 16.26 -14.97 10.41
N LEU A 51 15.11 -15.30 9.85
CA LEU A 51 13.80 -14.80 10.30
C LEU A 51 12.96 -15.90 10.92
N ALA A 52 12.04 -15.50 11.80
CA ALA A 52 10.91 -16.31 12.22
C ALA A 52 9.62 -15.88 11.49
N LEU A 53 8.63 -16.78 11.42
CA LEU A 53 7.32 -16.47 10.84
C LEU A 53 6.67 -15.26 11.52
N THR A 54 6.87 -15.11 12.84
CA THR A 54 6.38 -13.96 13.61
C THR A 54 6.92 -12.63 13.10
N ASP A 55 8.18 -12.60 12.66
CA ASP A 55 8.81 -11.38 12.13
C ASP A 55 8.17 -10.98 10.80
N LEU A 56 7.91 -11.96 9.92
CA LEU A 56 7.24 -11.72 8.63
C LEU A 56 5.83 -11.16 8.81
N TYR A 57 5.08 -11.68 9.78
CA TYR A 57 3.75 -11.14 10.08
C TYR A 57 3.81 -9.77 10.74
N ALA A 58 4.79 -9.50 11.60
CA ALA A 58 4.98 -8.16 12.17
C ALA A 58 5.33 -7.12 11.09
N VAL A 59 6.09 -7.53 10.05
CA VAL A 59 6.37 -6.68 8.88
C VAL A 59 5.09 -6.34 8.13
N GLU A 60 4.22 -7.32 7.89
CA GLU A 60 2.94 -7.07 7.23
C GLU A 60 2.02 -6.17 8.06
N ASP A 61 1.92 -6.42 9.37
CA ASP A 61 1.13 -5.56 10.27
C ASP A 61 1.64 -4.09 10.23
N ALA A 62 2.97 -3.89 10.18
CA ALA A 62 3.58 -2.58 10.03
C ALA A 62 3.32 -1.96 8.65
N LEU A 63 3.33 -2.76 7.58
CA LEU A 63 2.99 -2.33 6.23
C LEU A 63 1.52 -1.91 6.12
N ASP A 64 0.59 -2.68 6.71
CA ASP A 64 -0.84 -2.38 6.73
C ASP A 64 -1.12 -1.11 7.53
N ALA A 65 -0.50 -0.96 8.71
CA ALA A 65 -0.60 0.27 9.50
C ALA A 65 -0.05 1.49 8.74
N SER A 66 1.07 1.31 8.05
CA SER A 66 1.67 2.32 7.19
C SER A 66 0.74 2.68 6.02
N ALA A 67 0.19 1.69 5.31
CA ALA A 67 -0.73 1.87 4.20
C ALA A 67 -2.00 2.63 4.64
N ALA A 68 -2.63 2.23 5.75
CA ALA A 68 -3.80 2.91 6.30
C ALA A 68 -3.51 4.36 6.73
N ARG A 69 -2.27 4.65 7.16
CA ARG A 69 -1.84 6.03 7.42
C ARG A 69 -1.68 6.81 6.12
N TYR A 70 -1.03 6.23 5.12
CA TYR A 70 -0.82 6.88 3.82
C TYR A 70 -2.12 7.09 3.05
N GLU A 71 -3.08 6.18 3.13
CA GLU A 71 -4.41 6.37 2.54
C GLU A 71 -5.12 7.60 3.14
N ARG A 72 -5.07 7.74 4.47
CA ARG A 72 -5.61 8.93 5.15
C ARG A 72 -4.90 10.22 4.72
N VAL A 73 -3.58 10.19 4.63
CA VAL A 73 -2.79 11.35 4.17
C VAL A 73 -3.10 11.69 2.72
N ALA A 74 -3.12 10.69 1.83
CA ALA A 74 -3.44 10.87 0.42
C ALA A 74 -4.85 11.44 0.22
N ARG A 75 -5.84 10.93 0.97
CA ARG A 75 -7.20 11.46 0.96
C ARG A 75 -7.26 12.91 1.44
N ALA A 76 -6.56 13.25 2.52
CA ALA A 76 -6.49 14.62 3.02
C ALA A 76 -5.83 15.57 2.02
N VAL A 77 -4.73 15.15 1.40
CA VAL A 77 -4.01 15.89 0.35
C VAL A 77 -4.91 16.11 -0.87
N ALA A 78 -5.60 15.07 -1.33
CA ALA A 78 -6.53 15.16 -2.45
C ALA A 78 -7.68 16.12 -2.15
N LEU A 79 -8.29 16.03 -0.97
CA LEU A 79 -9.32 16.97 -0.54
C LEU A 79 -8.79 18.41 -0.48
N THR A 80 -7.59 18.62 0.04
CA THR A 80 -6.95 19.95 0.10
C THR A 80 -6.77 20.52 -1.30
N GLY A 81 -6.29 19.72 -2.26
CA GLY A 81 -6.17 20.12 -3.66
C GLY A 81 -7.52 20.47 -4.31
N VAL A 82 -8.54 19.64 -4.10
CA VAL A 82 -9.90 19.89 -4.60
C VAL A 82 -10.49 21.17 -4.01
N VAL A 83 -10.34 21.39 -2.70
CA VAL A 83 -10.82 22.61 -2.03
C VAL A 83 -10.08 23.84 -2.53
N GLY A 84 -8.76 23.78 -2.68
CA GLY A 84 -7.96 24.87 -3.24
C GLY A 84 -8.38 25.22 -4.66
N LEU A 85 -8.63 24.22 -5.49
CA LEU A 85 -9.09 24.40 -6.87
C LEU A 85 -10.50 25.00 -6.92
N ALA A 86 -11.42 24.51 -6.09
CA ALA A 86 -12.77 25.06 -5.97
C ALA A 86 -12.74 26.52 -5.49
N ALA A 87 -11.93 26.84 -4.48
CA ALA A 87 -11.75 28.20 -3.98
C ALA A 87 -11.18 29.12 -5.07
N MET A 88 -10.22 28.62 -5.87
CA MET A 88 -9.67 29.38 -7.00
C MET A 88 -10.74 29.68 -8.05
N ILE A 89 -11.53 28.68 -8.47
CA ILE A 89 -12.63 28.86 -9.43
C ILE A 89 -13.66 29.86 -8.88
N CYS A 90 -14.07 29.72 -7.63
CA CYS A 90 -15.04 30.63 -7.02
C CYS A 90 -14.51 32.07 -6.92
N GLY A 91 -13.27 32.25 -6.47
CA GLY A 91 -12.66 33.57 -6.28
C GLY A 91 -12.37 34.31 -7.58
N TRP A 92 -12.01 33.59 -8.64
CA TRP A 92 -11.57 34.18 -9.91
C TRP A 92 -12.66 34.23 -10.98
N ILE A 93 -13.60 33.28 -10.97
CA ILE A 93 -14.60 33.14 -12.05
C ILE A 93 -16.00 33.44 -11.51
N VAL A 94 -16.45 32.72 -10.48
CA VAL A 94 -17.86 32.77 -10.05
C VAL A 94 -18.21 34.10 -9.41
N LEU A 95 -17.45 34.52 -8.39
CA LEU A 95 -17.73 35.76 -7.63
C LEU A 95 -17.67 37.03 -8.49
N PRO A 96 -16.66 37.19 -9.38
CA PRO A 96 -16.64 38.33 -10.32
C PRO A 96 -17.80 38.30 -11.32
N ALA A 97 -18.20 37.12 -11.79
CA ALA A 97 -19.30 36.99 -12.75
C ALA A 97 -20.66 37.41 -12.18
N ILE A 98 -20.85 37.32 -10.86
CA ILE A 98 -22.06 37.80 -10.17
C ILE A 98 -21.90 39.21 -9.58
N GLY A 99 -20.81 39.91 -9.90
CA GLY A 99 -20.55 41.29 -9.47
C GLY A 99 -20.23 41.44 -7.98
N VAL A 100 -19.81 40.36 -7.32
CA VAL A 100 -19.38 40.39 -5.92
C VAL A 100 -17.89 40.66 -5.87
N ASP A 101 -17.53 41.94 -5.79
CA ASP A 101 -16.16 42.40 -5.59
C ASP A 101 -16.05 43.12 -4.24
N GLY A 102 -15.45 42.44 -3.26
CA GLY A 102 -15.11 42.98 -1.95
C GLY A 102 -13.89 42.30 -1.32
N ASP A 103 -13.53 42.71 -0.10
CA ASP A 103 -12.35 42.20 0.62
C ASP A 103 -12.34 40.67 0.78
N TRP A 104 -13.52 40.07 0.90
CA TRP A 104 -13.70 38.61 0.97
C TRP A 104 -13.25 37.88 -0.29
N THR A 105 -13.58 38.41 -1.47
CA THR A 105 -13.13 37.87 -2.77
C THR A 105 -11.61 37.91 -2.89
N GLN A 106 -10.99 39.01 -2.47
CA GLN A 106 -9.53 39.16 -2.50
C GLN A 106 -8.85 38.19 -1.52
N ALA A 107 -9.37 38.06 -0.30
CA ALA A 107 -8.89 37.07 0.66
C ALA A 107 -9.01 35.63 0.12
N LEU A 108 -10.11 35.29 -0.55
CA LEU A 108 -10.32 33.98 -1.16
C LEU A 108 -9.29 33.69 -2.28
N ARG A 109 -9.01 34.68 -3.14
CA ARG A 109 -7.99 34.55 -4.21
C ARG A 109 -6.58 34.36 -3.65
N VAL A 110 -6.23 35.10 -2.60
CA VAL A 110 -4.90 35.01 -1.97
C VAL A 110 -4.73 33.68 -1.25
N THR A 111 -5.76 33.22 -0.53
CA THR A 111 -5.74 31.95 0.23
C THR A 111 -5.83 30.71 -0.66
N SER A 112 -6.48 30.77 -1.83
CA SER A 112 -6.59 29.62 -2.72
C SER A 112 -5.25 29.14 -3.27
N ILE A 113 -4.30 30.07 -3.50
CA ILE A 113 -2.96 29.77 -4.04
C ILE A 113 -2.14 28.87 -3.10
N PRO A 114 -1.90 29.23 -1.82
CA PRO A 114 -1.15 28.38 -0.90
C PRO A 114 -1.86 27.06 -0.59
N VAL A 115 -3.20 27.04 -0.55
CA VAL A 115 -3.98 25.81 -0.36
C VAL A 115 -3.80 24.86 -1.54
N LEU A 116 -3.89 25.37 -2.77
CA LEU A 116 -3.65 24.57 -3.98
C LEU A 116 -2.20 24.10 -4.04
N ALA A 117 -1.23 24.97 -3.74
CA ALA A 117 0.18 24.62 -3.71
C ALA A 117 0.48 23.51 -2.70
N ALA A 118 -0.13 23.56 -1.50
CA ALA A 118 -0.01 22.50 -0.50
C ALA A 118 -0.61 21.17 -0.98
N GLY A 119 -1.76 21.21 -1.67
CA GLY A 119 -2.36 20.03 -2.31
C GLY A 119 -1.43 19.41 -3.36
N VAL A 120 -0.91 20.22 -4.28
CA VAL A 120 0.01 19.76 -5.35
C VAL A 120 1.31 19.19 -4.77
N ALA A 121 1.92 19.90 -3.80
CA ALA A 121 3.11 19.43 -3.11
C ALA A 121 2.84 18.09 -2.41
N GLY A 122 1.70 17.96 -1.74
CA GLY A 122 1.29 16.70 -1.12
C GLY A 122 1.24 15.55 -2.13
N VAL A 123 0.67 15.75 -3.32
CA VAL A 123 0.60 14.71 -4.36
C VAL A 123 1.98 14.34 -4.88
N MET A 124 2.89 15.31 -5.04
CA MET A 124 4.25 15.05 -5.52
C MET A 124 5.14 14.33 -4.48
N PHE A 125 5.04 14.68 -3.20
CA PHE A 125 5.93 14.17 -2.15
C PHE A 125 5.41 12.93 -1.43
N THR A 126 4.10 12.66 -1.45
CA THR A 126 3.54 11.48 -0.77
C THR A 126 4.05 10.15 -1.37
N PRO A 127 4.05 9.92 -2.71
CA PRO A 127 4.51 8.67 -3.29
C PRO A 127 5.97 8.29 -2.98
N PRO A 128 6.98 9.18 -3.11
CA PRO A 128 8.36 8.83 -2.77
C PRO A 128 8.55 8.61 -1.26
N SER A 129 7.82 9.34 -0.42
CA SER A 129 7.86 9.15 1.04
C SER A 129 7.32 7.77 1.45
N MET A 130 6.22 7.34 0.81
CA MET A 130 5.61 6.04 1.02
C MET A 130 6.55 4.91 0.61
N ARG A 131 7.17 5.01 -0.58
CA ARG A 131 8.17 4.02 -1.03
C ARG A 131 9.34 3.89 -0.06
N ARG A 132 9.88 5.00 0.44
CA ARG A 132 10.96 4.98 1.45
C ARG A 132 10.53 4.31 2.75
N SER A 133 9.33 4.63 3.24
CA SER A 133 8.79 4.03 4.47
C SER A 133 8.58 2.52 4.32
N ILE A 134 8.00 2.08 3.20
CA ILE A 134 7.81 0.65 2.90
C ILE A 134 9.14 -0.08 2.81
N ASN A 135 10.11 0.49 2.09
CA ASN A 135 11.45 -0.10 1.97
C ASN A 135 12.11 -0.22 3.34
N ARG A 136 11.99 0.83 4.18
CA ARG A 136 12.51 0.82 5.54
C ARG A 136 11.88 -0.30 6.38
N ILE A 137 10.55 -0.42 6.39
CA ILE A 137 9.84 -1.48 7.13
C ILE A 137 10.30 -2.87 6.66
N ARG A 138 10.47 -3.08 5.35
CA ARG A 138 10.99 -4.34 4.80
C ARG A 138 12.43 -4.63 5.25
N THR A 139 13.32 -3.64 5.13
CA THR A 139 14.73 -3.80 5.56
C THR A 139 14.88 -4.08 7.05
N GLU A 140 14.17 -3.33 7.90
CA GLU A 140 14.18 -3.52 9.36
C GLU A 140 13.55 -4.87 9.75
N GLY A 141 12.57 -5.31 8.96
CA GLY A 141 11.97 -6.63 9.00
C GLY A 141 12.90 -7.77 8.59
N GLY A 142 14.01 -7.47 7.90
CA GLY A 142 14.96 -8.45 7.39
C GLY A 142 14.58 -9.07 6.04
N LEU A 143 13.59 -8.50 5.35
CA LEU A 143 13.33 -8.79 3.95
C LEU A 143 14.25 -7.94 3.07
N ASP A 144 14.82 -8.55 2.05
CA ASP A 144 15.52 -7.79 1.02
C ASP A 144 14.52 -6.92 0.23
N VAL A 145 14.96 -5.73 -0.13
CA VAL A 145 14.17 -4.72 -0.86
C VAL A 145 14.18 -5.00 -2.36
N SER A 146 15.05 -5.91 -2.82
CA SER A 146 15.05 -6.39 -4.19
C SER A 146 13.65 -6.90 -4.58
N GLU A 147 13.30 -6.72 -5.86
CA GLU A 147 11.96 -7.06 -6.34
C GLU A 147 11.66 -8.54 -6.08
N PRO A 148 10.52 -8.87 -5.44
CA PRO A 148 10.18 -10.26 -5.16
C PRO A 148 10.05 -11.03 -6.48
N ARG A 149 10.63 -12.23 -6.51
CA ARG A 149 10.52 -13.11 -7.66
C ARG A 149 9.16 -13.80 -7.63
N VAL A 150 8.37 -13.60 -8.68
CA VAL A 150 7.14 -14.37 -8.89
C VAL A 150 7.55 -15.81 -9.23
N LEU A 151 7.08 -16.76 -8.42
CA LEU A 151 7.31 -18.18 -8.66
C LEU A 151 6.16 -18.79 -9.46
N ARG A 152 6.48 -19.78 -10.29
CA ARG A 152 5.48 -20.68 -10.85
C ARG A 152 4.94 -21.59 -9.74
N GLU A 153 3.71 -22.06 -9.90
CA GLU A 153 3.01 -22.82 -8.86
C GLU A 153 3.68 -24.17 -8.56
N ASP A 154 4.17 -24.87 -9.59
CA ASP A 154 4.96 -26.10 -9.48
C ASP A 154 6.28 -25.86 -8.74
N GLU A 155 7.00 -24.80 -9.08
CA GLU A 155 8.25 -24.40 -8.40
C GLU A 155 8.00 -24.03 -6.93
N ALA A 156 6.91 -23.31 -6.67
CA ALA A 156 6.52 -22.93 -5.31
C ALA A 156 6.18 -24.16 -4.48
N LEU A 157 5.32 -25.05 -4.98
CA LEU A 157 4.94 -26.27 -4.26
C LEU A 157 6.15 -27.17 -3.97
N ALA A 158 7.10 -27.29 -4.90
CA ALA A 158 8.34 -28.03 -4.67
C ALA A 158 9.14 -27.47 -3.48
N LEU A 159 9.21 -26.14 -3.35
CA LEU A 159 9.87 -25.48 -2.21
C LEU A 159 9.05 -25.58 -0.91
N LEU A 160 7.72 -25.54 -1.01
CA LEU A 160 6.83 -25.66 0.14
C LEU A 160 6.81 -27.07 0.75
N HIS A 161 6.95 -28.10 -0.08
CA HIS A 161 7.03 -29.49 0.36
C HIS A 161 8.45 -29.96 0.70
N ALA A 162 9.46 -29.12 0.47
CA ALA A 162 10.83 -29.43 0.83
C ALA A 162 10.98 -29.61 2.36
N PRO A 163 11.80 -30.57 2.82
CA PRO A 163 12.04 -30.75 4.24
C PRO A 163 12.71 -29.51 4.84
N GLY A 164 12.24 -29.09 6.02
CA GLY A 164 12.74 -27.91 6.71
C GLY A 164 12.00 -26.61 6.37
N THR A 165 11.02 -26.63 5.46
CA THR A 165 10.13 -25.49 5.23
C THR A 165 9.10 -25.36 6.35
N VAL A 166 8.95 -24.16 6.90
CA VAL A 166 7.98 -23.85 7.96
C VAL A 166 6.90 -22.94 7.40
N SER A 167 5.65 -23.35 7.53
CA SER A 167 4.49 -22.60 7.04
C SER A 167 3.74 -21.91 8.17
N GLY A 168 3.29 -20.69 7.93
CA GLY A 168 2.37 -19.97 8.81
C GLY A 168 0.95 -20.55 8.76
N PRO A 169 -0.01 -19.93 9.47
CA PRO A 169 -1.41 -20.32 9.40
C PRO A 169 -1.91 -20.36 7.95
N ALA A 170 -2.67 -21.40 7.61
CA ALA A 170 -3.29 -21.52 6.30
C ALA A 170 -4.21 -20.32 6.03
N ILE A 171 -4.26 -19.87 4.78
CA ILE A 171 -5.30 -18.96 4.32
C ILE A 171 -6.61 -19.72 4.49
N GLU A 172 -7.55 -19.20 5.28
CA GLU A 172 -8.91 -19.72 5.27
C GLU A 172 -9.43 -19.55 3.85
N SER A 173 -9.50 -20.64 3.10
CA SER A 173 -10.28 -20.67 1.87
C SER A 173 -11.70 -20.36 2.30
N GLY A 174 -12.12 -19.11 2.09
CA GLY A 174 -13.51 -18.73 2.30
C GLY A 174 -14.36 -19.65 1.45
N THR A 175 -14.94 -20.67 2.08
CA THR A 175 -16.10 -21.38 1.60
C THR A 175 -17.22 -20.35 1.54
N ARG A 176 -17.41 -19.78 0.34
CA ARG A 176 -18.71 -19.29 -0.09
C ARG A 176 -19.23 -20.26 -1.13
#